data_AF-A0A417IT30-F1
#
_entry.id   AF-A0A417IT30-F1
#
_cell.length_a   1.000
_cell.length_b   1.000
_cell.length_c   1.000
_cell.angle_alpha   90.00
_cell.angle_beta   90.00
_cell.angle_gamma   90.00
#
_symmetry.space_group_name_H-M   'P 1'
#
loop_
_entity.id
_entity.type
_entity.pdbx_description
1 polymer ?
#
loop_
_entity_poly.entity_id
_entity_poly.type
_entity_poly.pdbx_seq_one_letter_code
_entity_poly.pdbx_strand_id
1 'polypeptide(L)'
;MAEYIEKQSALDAILREPPDAHYPSWYMAKIKMLPAADVVPVVHGRWGTGRFNLETGNYEEQCTRCRNFSKEYGKPYCPNCGAKLDGGTE
;
A
#
# COMPACT_ATOMS: atom_id res chain seq x y z
N MET A 1 6.35 0.36 -5.92
CA MET A 1 5.21 0.72 -6.80
C MET A 1 3.98 0.03 -6.26
N ALA A 2 2.85 0.72 -6.17
CA ALA A 2 1.63 0.09 -5.73
C ALA A 2 0.98 -0.68 -6.88
N GLU A 3 0.55 -1.91 -6.61
CA GLU A 3 -0.06 -2.81 -7.60
C GLU A 3 -1.59 -2.67 -7.58
N TYR A 4 -2.10 -1.43 -7.63
CA TYR A 4 -3.52 -1.16 -7.85
C TYR A 4 -3.69 -0.34 -9.12
N ILE A 5 -4.79 -0.57 -9.83
CA ILE A 5 -5.08 0.05 -11.13
C ILE A 5 -6.35 0.88 -10.96
N GLU A 6 -6.30 2.13 -11.41
CA GLU A 6 -7.49 2.98 -11.50
C GLU A 6 -8.52 2.32 -12.41
N LYS A 7 -9.78 2.25 -11.96
CA LYS A 7 -10.85 1.59 -12.70
C LYS A 7 -10.98 2.14 -14.12
N GLN A 8 -10.83 3.46 -14.30
CA GLN A 8 -10.86 4.08 -15.62
C GLN A 8 -9.68 3.66 -16.50
N SER A 9 -8.47 3.58 -15.95
CA SER A 9 -7.28 3.12 -16.68
C SER A 9 -7.45 1.69 -17.21
N ALA A 10 -8.09 0.80 -16.43
CA ALA A 10 -8.40 -0.55 -16.88
C ALA A 10 -9.43 -0.56 -18.04
N LEU A 11 -10.46 0.30 -17.97
CA LEU A 11 -11.45 0.42 -19.04
C LEU A 11 -10.84 0.95 -20.34
N ASP A 12 -10.01 1.99 -20.25
CA ASP A 12 -9.36 2.60 -21.40
C ASP A 12 -8.38 1.64 -22.08
N ALA A 13 -7.67 0.83 -21.29
CA ALA A 13 -6.78 -0.20 -21.84
C ALA A 13 -7.57 -1.23 -22.67
N ILE A 14 -8.70 -1.72 -22.16
CA ILE A 14 -9.54 -2.70 -22.85
C ILE A 14 -10.15 -2.13 -24.14
N LEU A 15 -10.64 -0.89 -24.10
CA LEU A 15 -11.29 -0.27 -25.26
C LEU A 15 -10.32 0.07 -26.40
N ARG A 16 -9.01 0.13 -26.12
CA ARG A 16 -7.97 0.33 -27.15
C ARG A 16 -7.64 -0.94 -27.93
N GLU A 17 -7.98 -2.11 -27.41
CA GLU A 17 -7.73 -3.37 -28.11
C GLU A 17 -8.59 -3.46 -29.37
N PRO A 18 -8.02 -3.92 -30.51
CA PRO A 18 -8.79 -4.14 -31.72
C PRO A 18 -9.90 -5.18 -31.43
N PRO A 19 -11.09 -5.02 -32.01
CA PRO A 19 -12.16 -6.00 -31.81
C PRO A 19 -11.73 -7.36 -32.37
N ASP A 20 -11.57 -8.34 -31.48
CA ASP A 20 -11.37 -9.74 -31.81
C ASP A 20 -12.69 -10.53 -31.57
N ALA A 21 -12.61 -11.86 -31.46
CA ALA A 21 -13.77 -12.70 -31.14
C ALA A 21 -14.42 -12.38 -29.77
N HIS A 22 -13.80 -11.54 -28.94
CA HIS A 22 -14.30 -11.07 -27.67
C HIS A 22 -14.50 -9.55 -27.71
N TYR A 23 -15.76 -9.12 -27.78
CA TYR A 23 -16.09 -7.69 -27.82
C TYR A 23 -15.57 -6.96 -26.56
N PRO A 24 -14.68 -5.95 -26.69
CA PRO A 24 -14.14 -5.19 -25.55
C PRO A 24 -15.21 -4.59 -24.62
N SER A 25 -16.39 -4.28 -25.19
CA SER A 25 -17.56 -3.80 -24.45
C SER A 25 -18.08 -4.78 -23.40
N TRP A 26 -17.96 -6.10 -23.63
CA TRP A 26 -18.38 -7.13 -22.69
C TRP A 26 -17.52 -7.13 -21.42
N TYR A 27 -16.20 -7.06 -21.57
CA TYR A 27 -15.26 -6.95 -20.45
C TYR A 27 -15.43 -5.66 -19.66
N MET A 28 -15.64 -4.54 -20.35
CA MET A 28 -15.96 -3.26 -19.71
C MET A 28 -17.20 -3.38 -18.81
N ALA A 29 -18.26 -4.05 -19.28
CA ALA A 29 -19.47 -4.22 -18.49
C ALA A 29 -19.19 -5.02 -17.20
N LYS A 30 -18.36 -6.07 -17.28
CA LYS A 30 -17.93 -6.86 -16.11
C LYS A 30 -17.13 -6.02 -15.11
N ILE A 31 -16.17 -5.22 -15.56
CA ILE A 31 -15.37 -4.36 -14.67
C ILE A 31 -16.24 -3.28 -14.02
N LYS A 32 -17.21 -2.72 -14.75
CA LYS A 32 -18.16 -1.74 -14.19
C LYS A 32 -18.97 -2.30 -13.02
N MET A 33 -19.30 -3.60 -13.04
CA MET A 33 -20.02 -4.29 -11.97
C MET A 33 -19.17 -4.57 -10.72
N LEU A 34 -17.84 -4.56 -10.82
CA LEU A 34 -16.97 -4.77 -9.66
C LEU A 34 -17.08 -3.57 -8.70
N PRO A 35 -17.25 -3.82 -7.39
CA PRO A 35 -17.23 -2.76 -6.39
C PRO A 35 -15.86 -2.08 -6.38
N ALA A 36 -15.83 -0.80 -5.99
CA ALA A 36 -14.56 -0.13 -5.72
C ALA A 36 -13.92 -0.79 -4.49
N ALA A 37 -12.65 -1.15 -4.61
CA ALA A 37 -11.87 -1.59 -3.46
C ALA A 37 -11.51 -0.36 -2.63
N ASP A 38 -11.79 -0.40 -1.33
CA ASP A 38 -11.31 0.62 -0.39
C ASP A 38 -9.86 0.27 -0.01
N VAL A 39 -8.93 0.74 -0.84
CA VAL A 39 -7.50 0.47 -0.70
C VAL A 39 -6.70 1.76 -0.84
N VAL A 40 -5.60 1.82 -0.10
CA VAL A 40 -4.62 2.90 -0.19
C VAL A 40 -3.28 2.32 -0.67
N PRO A 41 -2.43 3.15 -1.31
CA PRO A 41 -1.10 2.72 -1.67
C PRO A 41 -0.32 2.25 -0.47
N VAL A 42 0.48 1.18 -0.65
CA VAL A 42 1.39 0.74 0.41
C VAL A 42 2.33 1.89 0.74
N VAL A 43 2.26 2.33 2.00
CA VAL A 43 3.11 3.38 2.53
C VAL A 43 4.40 2.72 3.00
N HIS A 44 5.53 3.12 2.42
CA HIS A 44 6.84 2.61 2.83
C HIS A 44 7.50 3.53 3.86
N GLY A 45 8.28 2.96 4.76
CA GLY A 45 9.04 3.65 5.80
C GLY A 45 10.26 2.85 6.24
N ARG A 46 10.93 3.34 7.30
CA ARG A 46 12.01 2.62 7.97
C ARG A 46 11.90 2.79 9.47
N TRP A 47 12.48 1.85 10.21
CA TRP A 47 12.82 2.10 11.61
C TRP A 47 13.96 3.11 11.67
N GLY A 48 13.76 4.15 12.48
CA GLY A 48 14.70 5.24 12.68
C GLY A 48 15.40 5.12 14.02
N THR A 49 15.60 6.26 14.68
CA THR A 49 16.32 6.32 15.96
C THR A 49 15.61 5.49 17.03
N GLY A 50 16.40 4.65 17.71
CA GLY A 50 15.97 3.95 18.90
C GLY A 50 16.14 4.76 20.17
N ARG A 51 15.31 4.49 21.17
CA ARG A 51 15.42 5.03 22.53
C ARG A 51 15.12 3.96 23.56
N PHE A 52 15.70 4.12 24.74
CA PHE A 52 15.28 3.36 25.92
C PHE A 52 14.19 4.15 26.67
N ASN A 53 13.02 3.56 26.83
CA ASN A 53 11.92 4.15 27.58
C ASN A 53 12.08 3.80 29.07
N LEU A 54 12.43 4.80 29.88
CA LEU A 54 12.68 4.61 31.32
C LEU A 54 11.42 4.23 32.11
N GLU A 55 10.22 4.59 31.64
CA GLU A 55 8.96 4.27 32.31
C GLU A 55 8.54 2.81 32.09
N THR A 56 8.77 2.29 30.89
CA THR A 56 8.36 0.93 30.52
C THR A 56 9.50 -0.09 30.56
N GLY A 57 10.76 0.38 30.64
CA GLY A 57 11.96 -0.46 30.60
C GLY A 57 12.25 -1.06 29.22
N ASN A 58 11.56 -0.62 28.16
CA ASN A 58 11.69 -1.19 26.82
C ASN A 58 12.56 -0.33 25.91
N TYR A 59 13.26 -0.99 24.98
CA TYR A 59 13.82 -0.33 23.81
C TYR A 59 12.72 -0.14 22.76
N GLU A 60 12.66 1.05 22.16
CA GLU A 60 11.67 1.43 21.17
C GLU A 60 12.35 2.09 19.97
N GLU A 61 11.91 1.80 18.75
CA GLU A 61 12.38 2.50 17.53
C GLU A 61 11.27 3.39 16.96
N GLN A 62 11.69 4.53 16.42
CA GLN A 62 10.76 5.47 15.79
C GLN A 62 10.43 5.05 14.36
N CYS A 63 9.16 4.98 14.01
CA CYS A 63 8.76 4.88 12.61
C CYS A 63 9.00 6.23 11.91
N THR A 64 9.73 6.25 10.80
CA THR A 64 10.00 7.51 10.07
C THR A 64 8.76 8.10 9.39
N ARG A 65 7.67 7.34 9.21
CA ARG A 65 6.44 7.83 8.58
C ARG A 65 5.50 8.53 9.54
N CYS A 66 5.15 7.90 10.66
CA CYS A 66 4.23 8.48 11.63
C CYS A 66 4.92 9.12 12.84
N ARG A 67 6.25 8.99 12.97
CA ARG A 67 7.07 9.50 14.08
C ARG A 67 6.74 8.93 15.46
N ASN A 68 5.87 7.92 15.53
CA ASN A 68 5.60 7.20 16.77
C ASN A 68 6.70 6.18 17.05
N PHE A 69 7.03 6.06 18.34
CA PHE A 69 7.91 5.03 18.87
C PHE A 69 7.13 3.73 19.03
N SER A 70 7.76 2.61 18.69
CA SER A 70 7.20 1.27 18.81
C SER A 70 8.16 0.34 19.52
N LYS A 71 7.64 -0.43 20.48
CA LYS A 71 8.34 -1.57 21.08
C LYS A 71 8.46 -2.77 20.13
N GLU A 72 7.71 -2.77 19.03
CA GLU A 72 7.77 -3.79 17.98
C GLU A 72 8.79 -3.42 16.89
N TYR A 73 9.94 -2.93 17.30
CA TYR A 73 11.03 -2.56 16.40
C TYR A 73 11.52 -3.78 15.60
N GLY A 74 12.04 -3.55 14.40
CA GLY A 74 12.47 -4.61 13.47
C GLY A 74 11.33 -5.41 12.79
N LYS A 75 10.06 -5.16 13.13
CA LYS A 75 8.93 -5.77 12.40
C LYS A 75 8.79 -5.18 10.98
N PRO A 76 8.26 -5.96 10.02
CA PRO A 76 8.09 -5.52 8.64
C PRO A 76 7.03 -4.43 8.47
N TYR A 77 6.20 -4.15 9.48
CA TYR A 77 5.17 -3.13 9.45
C TYR A 77 5.13 -2.31 10.74
N CYS A 78 4.81 -1.03 10.63
CA CYS A 78 4.56 -0.17 11.77
C CYS A 78 3.17 -0.44 12.36
N PRO A 79 3.03 -0.78 13.66
CA PRO A 79 1.72 -1.05 14.25
C PRO A 79 0.84 0.21 14.38
N ASN A 80 1.46 1.40 14.36
CA ASN A 80 0.73 2.67 14.55
C ASN A 80 0.14 3.23 13.25
N CYS A 81 0.74 2.93 12.09
CA CYS A 81 0.30 3.52 10.81
C CYS A 81 0.21 2.54 9.64
N GLY A 82 0.54 1.26 9.85
CA GLY A 82 0.50 0.23 8.81
C GLY A 82 1.61 0.35 7.75
N ALA A 83 2.51 1.34 7.86
CA ALA A 83 3.59 1.51 6.91
C ALA A 83 4.49 0.27 6.87
N LYS A 84 4.82 -0.20 5.68
CA LYS A 84 5.79 -1.28 5.46
C LYS A 84 7.19 -0.75 5.67
N LEU A 85 7.96 -1.39 6.55
CA LEU A 85 9.26 -0.92 7.03
C LEU A 85 10.40 -1.65 6.32
N ASP A 86 10.32 -1.69 5.00
CA ASP A 86 11.29 -2.31 4.11
C ASP A 86 12.32 -1.31 3.56
N GLY A 87 12.34 -0.07 4.08
CA GLY A 87 13.20 1.01 3.58
C GLY A 87 12.65 1.73 2.35
N GLY A 88 11.61 1.17 1.71
CA GLY A 88 11.13 1.61 0.41
C GLY A 88 12.11 1.34 -0.74
N THR A 89 11.59 1.42 -1.96
CA THR A 89 12.40 1.70 -3.14
C THR A 89 12.59 3.22 -3.19
N GLU A 90 13.81 3.72 -3.03
CA GLU A 90 14.15 5.11 -3.37
C GLU A 90 13.67 5.47 -4.79
#